data_AF-A0A1V6HCI0-F1
#
_entry.id   AF-A0A1V6HCI0-F1
#
_cell.length_a   1.000
_cell.length_b   1.000
_cell.length_c   1.000
_cell.angle_alpha   90.00
_cell.angle_beta   90.00
_cell.angle_gamma   90.00
#
_symmetry.space_group_name_H-M   'P 1'
#
loop_
_entity.id
_entity.type
_entity.pdbx_description
1 polymer ?
#
loop_
_entity_poly.entity_id
_entity_poly.type
_entity_poly.pdbx_seq_one_letter_code
_entity_poly.pdbx_strand_id
1 'polypeptide(L)'
;MRKLLFIMPLVFQLIGCATMKSQKIESRNVTGLYERQKSTERLELKTDGTYMLMRPEVLFTPIVEQCDYASKGKWSLVADNMLEITSENYYLQQKGFEYELKKENKFSQDSLYVIVVFPTDFHPVKLSLTFNNNNSKSIITEKTSISIPKSKHLWDRKTSINLISFNVNADVSGTVLYKSRVLFRIFEEYIDTEKYNHLTITLPNFDRCFFEFEPYYQELIYIKGENQILWQGDIWKK
;
A
#
# COMPACT_ATOMS: atom_id res chain seq x y z
N MET A 1 -34.03 67.17 27.39
CA MET A 1 -32.59 67.23 27.05
C MET A 1 -31.93 65.95 27.57
N ARG A 2 -31.80 64.90 26.75
CA ARG A 2 -30.53 64.50 26.09
C ARG A 2 -29.31 64.60 27.03
N LYS A 3 -28.83 63.47 27.57
CA LYS A 3 -27.55 62.82 27.24
C LYS A 3 -27.17 61.73 28.26
N LEU A 4 -26.94 60.51 27.75
CA LEU A 4 -25.93 59.48 28.10
C LEU A 4 -25.79 59.04 29.59
N LEU A 5 -25.57 57.79 29.96
CA LEU A 5 -24.96 56.66 29.26
C LEU A 5 -25.27 55.36 30.05
N PHE A 6 -25.49 54.30 29.29
CA PHE A 6 -25.57 52.89 29.67
C PHE A 6 -24.65 52.44 30.81
N ILE A 7 -25.22 51.84 31.86
CA ILE A 7 -24.52 50.88 32.72
C ILE A 7 -25.35 49.59 32.71
N MET A 8 -24.78 48.56 32.10
CA MET A 8 -25.33 47.22 31.94
C MET A 8 -25.72 46.58 33.29
N PRO A 9 -26.79 45.77 33.34
CA PRO A 9 -26.77 44.55 34.10
C PRO A 9 -26.55 43.37 33.14
N LEU A 10 -25.29 43.14 32.79
CA LEU A 10 -24.82 41.94 32.09
C LEU A 10 -24.66 40.77 33.08
N VAL A 11 -25.64 40.61 33.99
CA VAL A 11 -25.60 39.63 35.08
C VAL A 11 -26.71 38.58 34.95
N PHE A 12 -27.60 38.70 33.96
CA PHE A 12 -28.68 37.72 33.75
C PHE A 12 -28.44 36.69 32.63
N GLN A 13 -27.25 36.62 32.04
CA GLN A 13 -26.92 35.58 31.04
C GLN A 13 -25.97 34.48 31.55
N LEU A 14 -25.64 34.44 32.84
CA LEU A 14 -24.65 33.49 33.40
C LEU A 14 -25.25 32.22 34.05
N ILE A 15 -26.54 31.94 33.91
CA ILE A 15 -27.17 30.69 34.44
C ILE A 15 -27.60 29.73 33.30
N GLY A 16 -27.26 30.04 32.06
CA GLY A 16 -27.56 29.22 30.89
C GLY A 16 -26.39 28.41 30.34
N CYS A 17 -25.22 28.38 30.98
CA CYS A 17 -24.18 27.41 30.64
C CYS A 17 -24.36 26.20 31.56
N ALA A 18 -25.50 25.52 31.41
CA ALA A 18 -25.54 24.12 31.76
C ALA A 18 -24.39 23.51 30.97
N THR A 19 -23.39 23.04 31.71
CA THR A 19 -22.41 22.10 31.20
C THR A 19 -23.18 21.05 30.42
N MET A 20 -23.22 21.20 29.09
CA MET A 20 -23.14 20.04 28.21
C MET A 20 -21.81 19.42 28.61
N LYS A 21 -21.87 18.58 29.66
CA LYS A 21 -21.07 17.37 29.66
C LYS A 21 -21.24 16.89 28.24
N SER A 22 -20.16 16.99 27.45
CA SER A 22 -19.97 16.07 26.36
C SER A 22 -20.32 14.73 26.99
N GLN A 23 -21.53 14.25 26.67
CA GLN A 23 -21.82 12.84 26.84
C GLN A 23 -20.64 12.25 26.09
N LYS A 24 -19.74 11.62 26.85
CA LYS A 24 -18.98 10.50 26.35
C LYS A 24 -20.07 9.63 25.75
N ILE A 25 -20.29 9.81 24.44
CA ILE A 25 -21.24 9.01 23.68
C ILE A 25 -20.78 7.61 24.04
N GLU A 26 -21.66 6.86 24.71
CA GLU A 26 -21.46 5.43 24.88
C GLU A 26 -21.17 4.93 23.48
N SER A 27 -19.90 4.67 23.19
CA SER A 27 -19.49 4.24 21.87
C SER A 27 -20.38 3.04 21.60
N ARG A 28 -21.27 3.13 20.60
CA ARG A 28 -21.89 1.92 20.06
C ARG A 28 -20.77 0.91 19.97
N ASN A 29 -21.00 -0.31 20.44
CA ASN A 29 -19.95 -1.31 20.44
C ASN A 29 -19.73 -1.81 19.00
N VAL A 30 -19.08 -0.95 18.21
CA VAL A 30 -18.75 -1.15 16.80
C VAL A 30 -17.56 -2.10 16.67
N THR A 31 -16.89 -2.42 17.77
CA THR A 31 -15.82 -3.43 17.77
C THR A 31 -16.41 -4.82 17.62
N GLY A 32 -15.74 -5.67 16.86
CA GLY A 32 -16.17 -7.04 16.58
C GLY A 32 -15.80 -7.52 15.20
N LEU A 33 -16.20 -8.75 14.91
CA LEU A 33 -16.02 -9.40 13.62
C LEU A 33 -17.30 -9.21 12.80
N TYR A 34 -17.18 -8.67 11.60
CA TYR A 34 -18.28 -8.48 10.66
C TYR A 34 -18.05 -9.35 9.43
N GLU A 35 -19.04 -10.14 9.04
CA GLU A 35 -18.99 -10.97 7.83
C GLU A 35 -19.77 -10.29 6.69
N ARG A 36 -19.17 -10.23 5.50
CA ARG A 36 -19.82 -9.67 4.32
C ARG A 36 -20.93 -10.60 3.85
N GLN A 37 -22.13 -10.06 3.63
CA GLN A 37 -23.24 -10.88 3.18
C GLN A 37 -22.94 -11.56 1.83
N LYS A 38 -23.12 -12.89 1.76
CA LYS A 38 -22.84 -13.74 0.58
C LYS A 38 -21.35 -13.91 0.24
N SER A 39 -20.44 -13.59 1.16
CA SER A 39 -19.00 -13.84 1.04
C SER A 39 -18.48 -14.41 2.36
N THR A 40 -17.32 -15.05 2.32
CA THR A 40 -16.57 -15.49 3.51
C THR A 40 -15.54 -14.43 3.95
N GLU A 41 -15.56 -13.26 3.32
CA GLU A 41 -14.75 -12.10 3.70
C GLU A 41 -15.20 -11.52 5.05
N ARG A 42 -14.23 -11.15 5.88
CA ARG A 42 -14.47 -10.71 7.27
C ARG A 42 -13.72 -9.44 7.61
N LEU A 43 -14.38 -8.50 8.28
CA LEU A 43 -13.78 -7.29 8.82
C LEU A 43 -13.79 -7.36 10.36
N GLU A 44 -12.61 -7.42 10.96
CA GLU A 44 -12.44 -7.31 12.41
C GLU A 44 -12.11 -5.86 12.79
N LEU A 45 -12.93 -5.25 13.65
CA LEU A 45 -12.68 -3.95 14.29
C LEU A 45 -12.30 -4.17 15.75
N LYS A 46 -11.06 -3.87 16.12
CA LYS A 46 -10.53 -4.09 17.47
C LYS A 46 -10.68 -2.87 18.36
N THR A 47 -10.77 -3.11 19.66
CA THR A 47 -10.93 -2.07 20.70
C THR A 47 -9.74 -1.11 20.82
N ASP A 48 -8.57 -1.51 20.35
CA ASP A 48 -7.36 -0.68 20.30
C ASP A 48 -7.35 0.31 19.12
N GLY A 49 -8.42 0.35 18.33
CA GLY A 49 -8.54 1.21 17.15
C GLY A 49 -7.87 0.64 15.90
N THR A 50 -7.49 -0.64 15.90
CA THR A 50 -6.97 -1.32 14.71
C THR A 50 -8.03 -2.16 14.02
N TYR A 51 -7.88 -2.39 12.72
CA TYR A 51 -8.75 -3.29 11.96
C TYR A 51 -7.95 -4.29 11.14
N MET A 52 -8.62 -5.39 10.79
CA MET A 52 -8.11 -6.39 9.85
C MET A 52 -9.24 -6.84 8.92
N LEU A 53 -9.03 -6.72 7.62
CA LEU A 53 -9.88 -7.25 6.56
C LEU A 53 -9.29 -8.57 6.10
N MET A 54 -9.96 -9.67 6.40
CA MET A 54 -9.61 -11.02 5.99
C MET A 54 -10.17 -11.33 4.62
N ARG A 55 -9.39 -12.01 3.77
CA ARG A 55 -9.85 -12.45 2.45
C ARG A 55 -10.95 -13.52 2.57
N PRO A 56 -11.79 -13.68 1.54
CA PRO A 56 -12.69 -14.81 1.47
C PRO A 56 -11.89 -16.13 1.42
N GLU A 57 -12.42 -17.14 2.09
CA GLU A 57 -11.88 -18.50 2.04
C GLU A 57 -11.83 -19.02 0.60
N VAL A 58 -10.68 -19.58 0.20
CA VAL A 58 -10.49 -20.20 -1.11
C VAL A 58 -11.12 -21.59 -1.09
N LEU A 59 -12.26 -21.74 -1.76
CA LEU A 59 -13.02 -23.00 -1.81
C LEU A 59 -12.68 -23.91 -3.00
N PHE A 60 -11.73 -23.52 -3.87
CA PHE A 60 -11.36 -24.27 -5.07
C PHE A 60 -9.99 -24.95 -4.95
N THR A 61 -9.84 -26.08 -5.65
CA THR A 61 -8.59 -26.84 -5.76
C THR A 61 -8.01 -26.74 -7.19
N PRO A 62 -6.68 -26.61 -7.35
CA PRO A 62 -5.65 -26.55 -6.30
C PRO A 62 -5.67 -25.22 -5.53
N ILE A 63 -5.35 -25.28 -4.23
CA ILE A 63 -5.24 -24.10 -3.37
C ILE A 63 -3.97 -23.35 -3.78
N VAL A 64 -4.12 -22.16 -4.36
CA VAL A 64 -2.98 -21.34 -4.81
C VAL A 64 -2.57 -20.38 -3.70
N GLU A 65 -1.87 -20.84 -2.64
CA GLU A 65 -1.51 -20.10 -1.40
C GLU A 65 -2.40 -18.84 -1.19
N GLN A 66 -1.95 -17.62 -0.92
CA GLN A 66 -2.72 -16.34 -0.77
C GLN A 66 -2.46 -15.76 0.61
N CYS A 67 -2.42 -14.44 0.68
CA CYS A 67 -2.35 -13.77 1.95
C CYS A 67 -3.67 -14.00 2.72
N ASP A 68 -3.61 -14.28 4.02
CA ASP A 68 -4.83 -14.50 4.81
C ASP A 68 -5.69 -13.22 4.92
N TYR A 69 -5.05 -12.06 4.79
CA TYR A 69 -5.69 -10.74 4.88
C TYR A 69 -5.57 -9.96 3.57
N ALA A 70 -6.58 -9.14 3.30
CA ALA A 70 -6.59 -8.17 2.22
C ALA A 70 -6.07 -6.81 2.68
N SER A 71 -6.42 -6.38 3.90
CA SER A 71 -5.96 -5.11 4.46
C SER A 71 -5.88 -5.19 5.97
N LYS A 72 -5.05 -4.34 6.58
CA LYS A 72 -5.07 -4.06 8.02
C LYS A 72 -4.73 -2.60 8.23
N GLY A 73 -5.10 -2.02 9.36
CA GLY A 73 -4.84 -0.60 9.62
C GLY A 73 -5.50 -0.06 10.87
N LYS A 74 -5.81 1.23 10.85
CA LYS A 74 -6.49 1.94 11.92
C LYS A 74 -7.90 2.31 11.52
N TRP A 75 -8.80 2.33 12.49
CA TRP A 75 -10.15 2.84 12.32
C TRP A 75 -10.46 3.88 13.40
N SER A 76 -11.40 4.77 13.09
CA SER A 76 -11.91 5.75 14.04
C SER A 76 -13.37 6.08 13.74
N LEU A 77 -14.09 6.60 14.73
CA LEU A 77 -15.40 7.20 14.52
C LEU A 77 -15.22 8.64 14.07
N VAL A 78 -15.78 8.98 12.90
CA VAL A 78 -15.80 10.36 12.39
C VAL A 78 -17.15 11.03 12.59
N ALA A 79 -18.22 10.24 12.77
CA ALA A 79 -19.54 10.69 13.21
C ALA A 79 -20.28 9.55 13.92
N ASP A 80 -21.44 9.83 14.54
CA ASP A 80 -22.24 8.86 15.31
C ASP A 80 -22.61 7.58 14.52
N ASN A 81 -22.73 7.70 13.21
CA ASN A 81 -23.11 6.62 12.30
C ASN A 81 -22.05 6.35 11.22
N MET A 82 -20.81 6.81 11.41
CA MET A 82 -19.77 6.73 10.39
C MET A 82 -18.41 6.44 10.98
N LEU A 83 -17.80 5.37 10.48
CA LEU A 83 -16.41 5.02 10.75
C LEU A 83 -15.57 5.45 9.56
N GLU A 84 -14.32 5.73 9.84
CA GLU A 84 -13.27 5.87 8.85
C GLU A 84 -12.23 4.78 9.10
N ILE A 85 -11.83 4.06 8.05
CA ILE A 85 -10.67 3.17 8.08
C ILE A 85 -9.55 3.76 7.23
N THR A 86 -8.33 3.59 7.71
CA THR A 86 -7.12 3.88 6.95
C THR A 86 -6.18 2.70 7.13
N SER A 87 -5.84 2.04 6.02
CA SER A 87 -4.87 0.96 6.01
C SER A 87 -3.57 1.42 6.66
N GLU A 88 -2.89 0.51 7.36
CA GLU A 88 -1.56 0.80 7.86
C GLU A 88 -0.70 1.25 6.69
N ASN A 89 0.16 2.23 6.96
CA ASN A 89 1.06 2.87 6.01
C ASN A 89 2.17 1.93 5.51
N TYR A 90 1.90 0.64 5.30
CA TYR A 90 2.89 -0.23 4.69
C TYR A 90 3.22 0.24 3.24
N TYR A 91 2.35 1.06 2.60
CA TYR A 91 2.46 1.44 1.17
C TYR A 91 2.34 2.92 0.78
N LEU A 92 2.48 3.88 1.69
CA LEU A 92 2.58 5.28 1.31
C LEU A 92 4.03 5.75 1.47
N GLN A 93 4.80 5.52 0.40
CA GLN A 93 6.14 6.08 0.12
C GLN A 93 7.16 5.98 1.26
N GLN A 94 8.04 4.97 1.18
CA GLN A 94 9.48 4.95 1.54
C GLN A 94 9.90 3.63 2.21
N LYS A 95 9.14 3.08 3.18
CA LYS A 95 9.55 1.83 3.87
C LYS A 95 9.22 0.54 3.11
N GLY A 96 8.00 0.43 2.55
CA GLY A 96 7.62 -0.77 1.78
C GLY A 96 8.44 -0.94 0.49
N PHE A 97 8.94 0.16 -0.10
CA PHE A 97 9.81 0.13 -1.28
C PHE A 97 11.29 0.07 -0.90
N GLU A 98 11.61 -0.23 0.36
CA GLU A 98 13.00 -0.48 0.74
C GLU A 98 13.57 -1.55 -0.17
N TYR A 99 14.73 -1.24 -0.70
CA TYR A 99 15.52 -2.12 -1.52
C TYR A 99 16.97 -1.98 -1.11
N GLU A 100 17.75 -3.01 -1.38
CA GLU A 100 19.20 -2.94 -1.29
C GLU A 100 19.77 -3.12 -2.68
N LEU A 101 20.65 -2.20 -3.10
CA LEU A 101 21.38 -2.30 -4.36
C LEU A 101 22.86 -2.55 -4.08
N LYS A 102 23.28 -3.80 -4.24
CA LYS A 102 24.69 -4.18 -4.16
C LYS A 102 25.33 -4.11 -5.55
N LYS A 103 26.44 -3.38 -5.65
CA LYS A 103 27.19 -3.16 -6.89
C LYS A 103 28.55 -3.85 -6.77
N GLU A 104 28.83 -4.77 -7.68
CA GLU A 104 30.07 -5.56 -7.71
C GLU A 104 30.66 -5.61 -9.13
N ASN A 105 31.93 -6.04 -9.22
CA ASN A 105 32.58 -6.35 -10.49
C ASN A 105 32.89 -7.85 -10.54
N LYS A 106 32.22 -8.59 -11.43
CA LYS A 106 32.30 -10.06 -11.55
C LYS A 106 32.03 -10.50 -12.99
N PHE A 107 32.42 -11.71 -13.35
CA PHE A 107 32.14 -12.29 -14.68
C PHE A 107 32.70 -11.47 -15.86
N SER A 108 32.09 -11.59 -17.05
CA SER A 108 32.56 -10.92 -18.27
C SER A 108 32.21 -9.43 -18.28
N GLN A 109 33.15 -8.60 -18.72
CA GLN A 109 32.93 -7.14 -18.85
C GLN A 109 32.03 -6.76 -20.02
N ASP A 110 31.73 -7.68 -20.93
CA ASP A 110 30.89 -7.38 -22.10
C ASP A 110 29.39 -7.31 -21.77
N SER A 111 29.01 -7.74 -20.56
CA SER A 111 27.62 -7.78 -20.10
C SER A 111 27.45 -7.07 -18.75
N LEU A 112 26.26 -6.53 -18.53
CA LEU A 112 25.75 -6.16 -17.23
C LEU A 112 24.89 -7.30 -16.71
N TYR A 113 25.24 -7.84 -15.54
CA TYR A 113 24.49 -8.89 -14.87
C TYR A 113 23.60 -8.25 -13.82
N VAL A 114 22.32 -8.59 -13.83
CA VAL A 114 21.34 -8.11 -12.85
C VAL A 114 20.66 -9.31 -12.21
N ILE A 115 20.73 -9.37 -10.88
CA ILE A 115 20.06 -10.37 -10.05
C ILE A 115 19.05 -9.64 -9.18
N VAL A 116 17.80 -10.11 -9.18
CA VAL A 116 16.73 -9.61 -8.33
C VAL A 116 16.37 -10.68 -7.31
N VAL A 117 16.39 -10.31 -6.03
CA VAL A 117 16.14 -11.23 -4.91
C VAL A 117 14.84 -10.82 -4.24
N PHE A 118 13.86 -11.71 -4.31
CA PHE A 118 12.58 -11.62 -3.59
C PHE A 118 12.66 -12.42 -2.28
N PRO A 119 11.82 -12.11 -1.28
CA PRO A 119 11.72 -12.89 -0.04
C PRO A 119 11.17 -14.31 -0.28
N THR A 120 10.42 -14.51 -1.37
CA THR A 120 9.80 -15.79 -1.74
C THR A 120 10.01 -16.08 -3.23
N ASP A 121 10.07 -17.36 -3.60
CA ASP A 121 10.26 -17.79 -4.99
C ASP A 121 9.05 -17.50 -5.91
N PHE A 122 7.86 -17.36 -5.33
CA PHE A 122 6.66 -17.01 -6.08
C PHE A 122 6.53 -15.50 -6.24
N HIS A 123 6.60 -15.03 -7.49
CA HIS A 123 6.38 -13.61 -7.82
C HIS A 123 5.63 -13.46 -9.17
N PRO A 124 4.36 -13.02 -9.16
CA PRO A 124 3.61 -12.77 -10.39
C PRO A 124 3.98 -11.38 -10.96
N VAL A 125 5.27 -11.16 -11.26
CA VAL A 125 5.78 -9.84 -11.65
C VAL A 125 6.69 -9.89 -12.87
N LYS A 126 6.58 -8.83 -13.67
CA LYS A 126 7.51 -8.49 -14.74
C LYS A 126 8.49 -7.44 -14.23
N LEU A 127 9.77 -7.73 -14.40
CA LEU A 127 10.89 -6.86 -14.10
C LEU A 127 11.18 -5.98 -15.31
N SER A 128 11.30 -4.67 -15.10
CA SER A 128 11.57 -3.70 -16.15
C SER A 128 12.83 -2.91 -15.85
N LEU A 129 13.79 -2.96 -16.76
CA LEU A 129 15.00 -2.13 -16.75
C LEU A 129 14.94 -1.17 -17.93
N THR A 130 15.17 0.11 -17.69
CA THR A 130 15.35 1.11 -18.74
C THR A 130 16.70 1.78 -18.57
N PHE A 131 17.34 2.07 -19.71
CA PHE A 131 18.70 2.58 -19.76
C PHE A 131 18.71 3.94 -20.47
N ASN A 132 19.35 4.92 -19.85
CA ASN A 132 19.60 6.25 -20.40
C ASN A 132 18.33 6.96 -20.89
N ASN A 133 17.22 6.77 -20.18
CA ASN A 133 15.88 7.29 -20.50
C ASN A 133 15.42 6.97 -21.93
N ASN A 134 15.95 5.91 -22.54
CA ASN A 134 15.57 5.47 -23.85
C ASN A 134 14.77 4.17 -23.78
N ASN A 135 13.46 4.28 -23.98
CA ASN A 135 12.53 3.14 -23.96
C ASN A 135 12.88 2.07 -25.00
N SER A 136 13.53 2.44 -26.11
CA SER A 136 13.97 1.48 -27.14
C SER A 136 15.10 0.55 -26.67
N LYS A 137 15.74 0.88 -25.55
CA LYS A 137 16.80 0.06 -24.92
C LYS A 137 16.31 -0.68 -23.68
N SER A 138 15.01 -0.66 -23.38
CA SER A 138 14.44 -1.32 -22.22
C SER A 138 14.48 -2.85 -22.30
N ILE A 139 14.37 -3.51 -21.15
CA ILE A 139 14.20 -4.95 -21.00
C ILE A 139 13.00 -5.18 -20.10
N ILE A 140 12.12 -6.09 -20.52
CA ILE A 140 10.98 -6.56 -19.72
C ILE A 140 11.08 -8.09 -19.65
N THR A 141 11.10 -8.65 -18.45
CA THR A 141 11.26 -10.10 -18.26
C THR A 141 10.70 -10.56 -16.92
N GLU A 142 10.35 -11.84 -16.81
CA GLU A 142 9.99 -12.51 -15.55
C GLU A 142 11.22 -13.16 -14.89
N LYS A 143 12.37 -13.18 -15.58
CA LYS A 143 13.60 -13.79 -15.06
C LYS A 143 14.26 -12.88 -14.03
N THR A 144 14.52 -13.43 -12.84
CA THR A 144 15.24 -12.75 -11.75
C THR A 144 16.75 -12.67 -11.97
N SER A 145 17.31 -13.47 -12.89
CA SER A 145 18.70 -13.41 -13.30
C SER A 145 18.81 -13.06 -14.78
N ILE A 146 19.43 -11.92 -15.07
CA ILE A 146 19.44 -11.29 -16.38
C ILE A 146 20.89 -10.98 -16.76
N SER A 147 21.32 -11.42 -17.94
CA SER A 147 22.58 -10.99 -18.56
C SER A 147 22.26 -10.07 -19.73
N ILE A 148 22.80 -8.85 -19.69
CA ILE A 148 22.46 -7.77 -20.59
C ILE A 148 23.70 -7.38 -21.40
N PRO A 149 23.74 -7.61 -22.72
CA PRO A 149 24.86 -7.20 -23.54
C PRO A 149 25.01 -5.67 -23.53
N LYS A 150 26.16 -5.16 -23.07
CA LYS A 150 26.39 -3.71 -22.96
C LYS A 150 26.29 -3.01 -24.31
N SER A 151 26.81 -3.64 -25.36
CA SER A 151 26.81 -3.11 -26.73
C SER A 151 25.42 -2.81 -27.30
N LYS A 152 24.38 -3.47 -26.79
CA LYS A 152 23.00 -3.31 -27.25
C LYS A 152 22.22 -2.28 -26.41
N HIS A 153 22.40 -2.31 -25.09
CA HIS A 153 21.52 -1.60 -24.15
C HIS A 153 22.16 -0.37 -23.48
N LEU A 154 23.50 -0.32 -23.40
CA LEU A 154 24.20 0.77 -22.73
C LEU A 154 24.77 1.78 -23.75
N TRP A 155 25.32 2.87 -23.24
CA TRP A 155 26.21 3.73 -24.01
C TRP A 155 27.52 3.01 -24.32
N ASP A 156 28.27 3.54 -25.28
CA ASP A 156 29.51 2.92 -25.73
C ASP A 156 30.58 2.95 -24.63
N ARG A 157 31.68 2.20 -24.82
CA ARG A 157 32.79 2.14 -23.85
C ARG A 157 33.44 3.50 -23.56
N LYS A 158 33.15 4.56 -24.35
CA LYS A 158 33.66 5.92 -24.08
C LYS A 158 32.87 6.61 -22.99
N THR A 159 31.65 6.15 -22.70
CA THR A 159 30.81 6.63 -21.61
C THR A 159 30.41 5.48 -20.69
N SER A 160 31.22 5.23 -19.66
CA SER A 160 31.01 4.10 -18.73
C SER A 160 29.82 4.30 -17.80
N ILE A 161 29.43 5.55 -17.53
CA ILE A 161 28.32 5.91 -16.65
C ILE A 161 27.02 5.85 -17.43
N ASN A 162 26.10 5.00 -16.99
CA ASN A 162 24.77 4.84 -17.58
C ASN A 162 23.70 5.15 -16.53
N LEU A 163 22.64 5.85 -16.93
CA LEU A 163 21.44 5.99 -16.11
C LEU A 163 20.64 4.70 -16.21
N ILE A 164 20.35 4.06 -15.08
CA ILE A 164 19.62 2.80 -15.02
C ILE A 164 18.42 3.00 -14.11
N SER A 165 17.22 2.72 -14.62
CA SER A 165 15.99 2.68 -13.83
C SER A 165 15.48 1.24 -13.75
N PHE A 166 15.06 0.83 -12.56
CA PHE A 166 14.47 -0.48 -12.31
C PHE A 166 13.05 -0.35 -11.75
N ASN A 167 12.12 -1.08 -12.35
CA ASN A 167 10.72 -1.12 -11.95
C ASN A 167 10.25 -2.57 -11.85
N VAL A 168 9.35 -2.82 -10.89
CA VAL A 168 8.60 -4.07 -10.78
C VAL A 168 7.17 -3.80 -11.23
N ASN A 169 6.69 -4.57 -12.19
CA ASN A 169 5.33 -4.50 -12.71
C ASN A 169 4.60 -5.77 -12.27
N ALA A 170 3.62 -5.65 -11.39
CA ALA A 170 2.80 -6.79 -10.99
C ALA A 170 1.94 -7.22 -12.18
N ASP A 171 2.18 -8.43 -12.71
CA ASP A 171 1.35 -8.97 -13.78
C ASP A 171 0.12 -9.63 -13.16
N VAL A 172 -0.97 -8.89 -13.25
CA VAL A 172 -2.23 -9.15 -12.55
C VAL A 172 -3.28 -9.80 -13.46
N SER A 173 -2.90 -10.16 -14.70
CA SER A 173 -3.81 -10.75 -15.68
C SER A 173 -4.27 -12.16 -15.25
N GLY A 174 -5.36 -12.24 -14.51
CA GLY A 174 -5.99 -13.50 -14.09
C GLY A 174 -6.56 -13.49 -12.67
N THR A 175 -6.23 -12.51 -11.85
CA THR A 175 -6.87 -12.31 -10.53
C THR A 175 -7.80 -11.11 -10.63
N VAL A 176 -9.05 -11.26 -10.19
CA VAL A 176 -10.01 -10.16 -10.06
C VAL A 176 -9.43 -9.21 -9.03
N LEU A 177 -8.60 -8.26 -9.47
CA LEU A 177 -7.83 -7.45 -8.54
C LEU A 177 -8.61 -6.21 -8.16
N TYR A 178 -9.02 -6.26 -6.89
CA TYR A 178 -9.07 -5.15 -5.96
C TYR A 178 -7.97 -4.11 -6.27
N LYS A 179 -8.32 -2.82 -6.12
CA LYS A 179 -7.61 -1.61 -6.58
C LYS A 179 -6.12 -1.48 -6.17
N SER A 180 -5.23 -2.38 -6.62
CA SER A 180 -3.81 -2.37 -6.27
C SER A 180 -2.95 -1.67 -7.32
N ARG A 181 -1.81 -1.14 -6.88
CA ARG A 181 -0.82 -0.46 -7.74
C ARG A 181 -0.07 -1.50 -8.56
N VAL A 182 -0.09 -1.34 -9.88
CA VAL A 182 0.47 -2.31 -10.83
C VAL A 182 1.97 -2.08 -11.09
N LEU A 183 2.49 -0.88 -10.80
CA LEU A 183 3.88 -0.50 -11.09
C LEU A 183 4.58 0.07 -9.86
N PHE A 184 5.74 -0.48 -9.54
CA PHE A 184 6.62 -0.07 -8.45
C PHE A 184 7.96 0.41 -9.02
N ARG A 185 8.24 1.71 -8.88
CA ARG A 185 9.55 2.29 -9.24
C ARG A 185 10.50 2.09 -8.08
N ILE A 186 11.51 1.24 -8.27
CA ILE A 186 12.45 0.87 -7.21
C ILE A 186 13.57 1.90 -7.13
N PHE A 187 14.30 2.10 -8.22
CA PHE A 187 15.37 3.10 -8.27
C PHE A 187 15.56 3.68 -9.67
N GLU A 188 16.26 4.81 -9.71
CA GLU A 188 16.85 5.41 -10.90
C GLU A 188 18.18 6.04 -10.51
N GLU A 189 19.29 5.49 -11.02
CA GLU A 189 20.63 5.90 -10.60
C GLU A 189 21.62 5.88 -11.77
N TYR A 190 22.61 6.78 -11.72
CA TYR A 190 23.78 6.71 -12.58
C TYR A 190 24.76 5.68 -12.04
N ILE A 191 25.13 4.69 -12.86
CA ILE A 191 26.00 3.59 -12.50
C ILE A 191 27.15 3.52 -13.50
N ASP A 192 28.39 3.53 -13.00
CA ASP A 192 29.57 3.21 -13.81
C ASP A 192 29.60 1.71 -14.07
N THR A 193 29.19 1.32 -15.28
CA THR A 193 29.03 -0.09 -15.66
C THR A 193 30.35 -0.77 -16.05
N GLU A 194 31.43 0.00 -16.22
CA GLU A 194 32.78 -0.56 -16.38
C GLU A 194 33.40 -0.87 -15.02
N LYS A 195 33.11 -0.05 -14.01
CA LYS A 195 33.50 -0.34 -12.62
C LYS A 195 32.63 -1.42 -11.97
N TYR A 196 31.32 -1.41 -12.24
CA TYR A 196 30.34 -2.32 -11.64
C TYR A 196 29.48 -2.97 -12.73
N ASN A 197 29.80 -4.21 -13.11
CA ASN A 197 29.06 -4.95 -14.12
C ASN A 197 28.13 -6.03 -13.52
N HIS A 198 28.01 -6.11 -12.19
CA HIS A 198 27.13 -7.04 -11.50
C HIS A 198 26.30 -6.31 -10.44
N LEU A 199 24.98 -6.30 -10.62
CA LEU A 199 24.01 -5.65 -9.74
C LEU A 199 23.16 -6.71 -9.05
N THR A 200 23.04 -6.63 -7.72
CA THR A 200 22.09 -7.41 -6.95
C THR A 200 21.09 -6.47 -6.31
N ILE A 201 19.81 -6.67 -6.61
CA ILE A 201 18.68 -5.86 -6.15
C ILE A 201 17.85 -6.73 -5.20
N THR A 202 17.94 -6.46 -3.90
CA THR A 202 17.13 -7.15 -2.89
C THR A 202 15.86 -6.36 -2.64
N LEU A 203 14.70 -7.03 -2.70
CA LEU A 203 13.38 -6.45 -2.51
C LEU A 203 12.70 -7.09 -1.30
N PRO A 204 13.16 -6.81 -0.06
CA PRO A 204 12.80 -7.57 1.15
C PRO A 204 11.30 -7.63 1.43
N ASN A 205 10.55 -6.60 1.04
CA ASN A 205 9.12 -6.48 1.32
C ASN A 205 8.23 -6.96 0.16
N PHE A 206 8.80 -7.30 -1.00
CA PHE A 206 8.02 -7.65 -2.20
C PHE A 206 7.59 -9.13 -2.18
N ASP A 207 6.88 -9.52 -1.12
CA ASP A 207 6.25 -10.83 -1.00
C ASP A 207 4.84 -10.86 -1.61
N ARG A 208 4.20 -12.02 -1.52
CA ARG A 208 2.83 -12.19 -2.02
C ARG A 208 1.81 -11.29 -1.33
N CYS A 209 1.88 -11.19 0.00
CA CYS A 209 1.00 -10.30 0.77
C CYS A 209 1.15 -8.84 0.35
N PHE A 210 2.35 -8.47 -0.11
CA PHE A 210 2.62 -7.12 -0.57
C PHE A 210 1.89 -6.78 -1.86
N PHE A 211 1.88 -7.69 -2.82
CA PHE A 211 1.16 -7.50 -4.07
C PHE A 211 -0.36 -7.63 -3.90
N GLU A 212 -0.80 -8.44 -2.93
CA GLU A 212 -2.21 -8.67 -2.62
C GLU A 212 -2.82 -7.63 -1.65
N PHE A 213 -2.04 -6.68 -1.13
CA PHE A 213 -2.55 -5.71 -0.16
C PHE A 213 -3.51 -4.69 -0.79
N GLU A 214 -4.62 -4.42 -0.09
CA GLU A 214 -5.64 -3.45 -0.47
C GLU A 214 -5.49 -2.15 0.34
N PRO A 215 -5.10 -1.03 -0.31
CA PRO A 215 -4.93 0.24 0.38
C PRO A 215 -6.27 0.99 0.49
N TYR A 216 -6.66 1.30 1.72
CA TYR A 216 -7.75 2.20 2.06
C TYR A 216 -7.18 3.48 2.68
N TYR A 217 -7.58 4.64 2.17
CA TYR A 217 -7.21 5.94 2.72
C TYR A 217 -8.48 6.72 3.03
N GLN A 218 -8.73 6.93 4.32
CA GLN A 218 -9.92 7.61 4.81
C GLN A 218 -11.23 7.03 4.23
N GLU A 219 -11.28 5.70 4.10
CA GLU A 219 -12.44 5.01 3.53
C GLU A 219 -13.56 5.00 4.57
N LEU A 220 -14.75 5.42 4.15
CA LEU A 220 -15.90 5.59 5.04
C LEU A 220 -16.76 4.33 5.09
N ILE A 221 -17.17 3.95 6.29
CA ILE A 221 -18.06 2.83 6.57
C ILE A 221 -19.27 3.34 7.34
N TYR A 222 -20.47 3.05 6.83
CA TYR A 222 -21.71 3.50 7.45
C TYR A 222 -22.20 2.50 8.50
N ILE A 223 -22.51 2.97 9.70
CA ILE A 223 -23.10 2.16 10.78
C ILE A 223 -24.61 2.17 10.61
N LYS A 224 -25.16 1.05 10.13
CA LYS A 224 -26.60 0.90 9.87
C LYS A 224 -27.39 0.58 11.14
N GLY A 225 -26.79 -0.14 12.08
CA GLY A 225 -27.41 -0.54 13.35
C GLY A 225 -26.38 -1.14 14.30
N GLU A 226 -26.82 -1.73 15.41
CA GLU A 226 -25.91 -2.25 16.46
C GLU A 226 -24.96 -3.35 15.96
N ASN A 227 -25.43 -4.20 15.03
CA ASN A 227 -24.68 -5.34 14.50
C ASN A 227 -24.54 -5.31 12.97
N GLN A 228 -24.70 -4.14 12.35
CA GLN A 228 -24.67 -4.01 10.89
C GLN A 228 -23.93 -2.75 10.43
N ILE A 229 -23.04 -2.94 9.47
CA ILE A 229 -22.38 -1.87 8.73
C ILE A 229 -22.69 -2.01 7.22
N LEU A 230 -22.61 -0.91 6.50
CA LEU A 230 -22.70 -0.86 5.04
C LEU A 230 -21.36 -0.37 4.52
N TRP A 231 -20.70 -1.21 3.71
CA TRP A 231 -19.38 -0.91 3.16
C TRP A 231 -19.21 -1.61 1.81
N GLN A 232 -18.59 -0.90 0.86
CA GLN A 232 -18.41 -1.34 -0.53
C GLN A 232 -19.71 -1.75 -1.25
N GLY A 233 -20.85 -1.16 -0.86
CA GLY A 233 -22.16 -1.49 -1.41
C GLY A 233 -22.85 -2.70 -0.79
N ASP A 234 -22.20 -3.40 0.13
CA ASP A 234 -22.72 -4.60 0.79
C ASP A 234 -22.99 -4.39 2.28
N ILE A 235 -23.95 -5.17 2.79
CA ILE A 235 -24.22 -5.25 4.23
C ILE A 235 -23.22 -6.23 4.84
N TRP A 236 -22.59 -5.82 5.94
CA TRP A 236 -21.77 -6.70 6.76
C TRP A 236 -22.42 -6.85 8.13
N LYS A 237 -22.46 -8.09 8.62
CA LYS A 237 -23.17 -8.45 9.85
C LYS A 237 -22.20 -8.99 10.87
N LYS A 238 -22.35 -8.53 12.10
CA LYS A 238 -21.64 -9.05 13.27
C LYS A 238 -22.22 -10.38 13.73
#